data_AF-A0A4R5XL36-F1
#
_entry.id   AF-A0A4R5XL36-F1
#
_cell.length_a   1.000
_cell.length_b   1.000
_cell.length_c   1.000
_cell.angle_alpha   90.00
_cell.angle_beta   90.00
_cell.angle_gamma   90.00
#
_symmetry.space_group_name_H-M   'P 1'
#
loop_
_entity.id
_entity.type
_entity.pdbx_description
1 polymer ?
#
loop_
_entity_poly.entity_id
_entity_poly.type
_entity_poly.pdbx_seq_one_letter_code
_entity_poly.pdbx_strand_id
1 'polypeptide(L)'
;MRAYKKEVQFTIWMTLAFVLVGNAGLFFAMFPTDAMMFGFPVKYIVPILLGWFGVFFLTIVAGKIGNHIDDEIDRENESLGHSDEIKGA
;
A
#
# COMPACT_ATOMS: atom_id res chain seq x y z
N MET A 1 -10.90 -18.91 -0.76
CA MET A 1 -11.43 -18.02 0.31
C MET A 1 -10.33 -17.33 1.13
N ARG A 2 -9.15 -17.94 1.33
CA ARG A 2 -8.09 -17.27 2.10
C ARG A 2 -7.45 -16.12 1.32
N ALA A 3 -7.29 -16.26 0.00
CA ALA A 3 -6.70 -15.22 -0.84
C ALA A 3 -7.59 -13.96 -0.89
N TYR A 4 -8.91 -14.12 -1.03
CA TYR A 4 -9.87 -13.00 -1.00
C TYR A 4 -9.83 -12.21 0.32
N LYS A 5 -9.67 -12.89 1.47
CA LYS A 5 -9.49 -12.22 2.76
C LYS A 5 -8.19 -11.41 2.83
N LYS A 6 -7.12 -11.88 2.17
CA LYS A 6 -5.85 -11.15 2.08
C LYS A 6 -6.00 -9.87 1.26
N GLU A 7 -6.75 -9.90 0.16
CA GLU A 7 -7.02 -8.72 -0.68
C GLU A 7 -7.69 -7.59 0.11
N VAL A 8 -8.75 -7.92 0.87
CA VAL A 8 -9.46 -6.94 1.70
C VAL A 8 -8.54 -6.36 2.79
N GLN A 9 -7.79 -7.22 3.48
CA GLN A 9 -6.84 -6.77 4.51
C GLN A 9 -5.75 -5.87 3.91
N PHE A 10 -5.20 -6.26 2.76
CA PHE A 10 -4.20 -5.48 2.04
C PHE A 10 -4.74 -4.10 1.64
N THR A 11 -5.96 -4.06 1.08
CA THR A 11 -6.61 -2.80 0.68
C THR A 11 -6.76 -1.85 1.87
N ILE A 12 -7.23 -2.33 3.03
CA ILE A 12 -7.37 -1.50 4.23
C ILE A 12 -6.02 -0.91 4.67
N TRP A 13 -4.97 -1.73 4.73
CA TRP A 13 -3.64 -1.27 5.13
C TRP A 13 -3.05 -0.30 4.11
N MET A 14 -3.26 -0.54 2.81
CA MET A 14 -2.82 0.35 1.75
C MET A 14 -3.50 1.71 1.80
N THR A 15 -4.83 1.74 1.98
CA THR A 15 -5.58 2.99 2.14
C THR A 15 -5.06 3.77 3.35
N LEU A 16 -4.85 3.12 4.48
CA LEU A 16 -4.29 3.76 5.67
C LEU A 16 -2.89 4.33 5.40
N ALA A 17 -2.02 3.57 4.74
CA ALA A 17 -0.68 4.03 4.38
C ALA A 17 -0.71 5.27 3.47
N PHE A 18 -1.58 5.28 2.44
CA PHE A 18 -1.74 6.45 1.57
C PHE A 18 -2.26 7.67 2.32
N VAL A 19 -3.22 7.50 3.24
CA VAL A 19 -3.72 8.61 4.07
C VAL A 19 -2.60 9.18 4.92
N LEU A 20 -1.79 8.34 5.58
CA LEU A 20 -0.70 8.79 6.43
C LEU A 20 0.39 9.53 5.62
N VAL A 21 0.79 8.98 4.48
CA VAL A 21 1.83 9.60 3.63
C VAL A 21 1.32 10.89 2.98
N GLY A 22 0.09 10.90 2.46
CA GLY A 22 -0.52 12.07 1.86
C GLY A 22 -0.77 13.21 2.86
N ASN A 23 -0.89 12.89 4.15
CA ASN A 23 -1.08 13.87 5.21
C ASN A 23 0.15 14.05 6.11
N ALA A 24 1.35 13.66 5.64
CA ALA A 24 2.60 13.78 6.40
C ALA A 24 2.87 15.23 6.88
N GLY A 25 2.36 16.24 6.16
CA GLY A 25 2.43 17.64 6.57
C GLY A 25 1.83 17.93 7.96
N LEU A 26 0.79 17.19 8.37
CA LEU A 26 0.20 17.34 9.70
C LEU A 26 1.19 16.98 10.81
N PHE A 27 2.05 15.98 10.58
CA PHE A 27 3.07 15.57 11.55
C PHE A 27 4.10 16.68 11.78
N PHE A 28 4.57 17.31 10.69
CA PHE A 28 5.52 18.42 10.77
C PHE A 28 4.89 19.75 11.24
N ALA A 29 3.57 19.89 11.13
CA ALA A 29 2.84 21.00 11.74
C ALA A 29 2.68 20.81 13.26
N MET A 30 2.46 19.58 13.74
CA MET A 30 2.31 19.25 15.16
C MET A 30 3.67 19.26 15.89
N PHE A 31 4.74 18.83 15.21
CA PHE A 31 6.11 18.82 15.74
C PHE A 31 7.05 19.60 14.82
N PRO A 32 6.94 20.94 14.78
CA PRO A 32 7.77 21.75 13.91
C PRO A 32 9.22 21.74 14.38
N THR A 33 10.14 21.81 13.42
CA THR A 33 11.58 21.94 13.68
C THR A 33 12.09 23.20 12.97
N ASP A 34 13.02 23.91 13.61
CA ASP A 34 13.67 25.10 13.05
C ASP A 34 14.89 24.77 12.17
N ALA A 35 15.08 23.49 11.85
CA ALA A 35 16.16 23.04 10.99
C ALA A 35 15.96 23.50 9.53
N MET A 36 17.07 23.66 8.82
CA MET A 36 17.11 24.02 7.41
C MET A 36 17.69 22.86 6.59
N MET A 37 17.09 22.57 5.44
CA MET A 37 17.54 21.54 4.50
C MET A 37 17.51 22.12 3.09
N PHE A 38 18.65 22.08 2.39
CA PHE A 38 18.84 22.69 1.06
C PHE A 38 18.43 24.18 0.97
N GLY A 39 18.54 24.93 2.07
CA GLY A 39 18.12 26.33 2.14
C GLY A 39 16.63 26.55 2.41
N PHE A 40 15.84 25.49 2.60
CA PHE A 40 14.42 25.55 2.95
C PHE A 40 14.18 25.09 4.40
N PRO A 41 13.20 25.67 5.12
CA PRO A 41 12.82 25.13 6.42
C PRO A 41 12.30 23.70 6.30
N VAL A 42 12.83 22.81 7.15
CA VAL A 42 12.55 21.36 7.15
C VAL A 42 11.06 21.07 7.27
N LYS A 43 10.35 21.85 8.10
CA LYS A 43 8.88 21.74 8.30
C LYS A 43 8.04 21.88 7.03
N TYR A 44 8.62 22.41 5.94
CA TYR A 44 7.94 22.51 4.65
C TYR A 44 8.50 21.52 3.62
N ILE A 45 9.81 21.49 3.43
CA ILE A 45 10.40 20.72 2.32
C ILE A 45 10.30 19.21 2.53
N VAL A 46 10.51 18.74 3.77
CA VAL A 46 10.47 17.31 4.08
C VAL A 46 9.08 16.69 3.90
N PRO A 47 7.97 17.26 4.42
CA PRO A 47 6.65 16.69 4.18
C PRO A 47 6.25 16.71 2.70
N ILE A 48 6.68 17.70 1.91
CA ILE A 48 6.46 17.72 0.45
C ILE A 48 7.18 16.53 -0.20
N LEU A 49 8.47 16.35 0.08
CA LEU A 49 9.25 15.25 -0.49
C LEU A 49 8.72 13.89 -0.04
N LEU A 50 8.35 13.74 1.23
CA LEU A 50 7.72 12.53 1.77
C LEU A 50 6.38 12.23 1.10
N GLY A 51 5.53 13.23 0.89
CA GLY A 51 4.26 13.05 0.19
C GLY A 51 4.49 12.61 -1.26
N TRP A 52 5.40 13.26 -1.97
CA TRP A 52 5.66 12.98 -3.39
C TRP A 52 6.29 11.60 -3.60
N PHE A 53 7.46 11.38 -3.01
CA PHE A 53 8.21 10.13 -3.17
C PHE A 53 7.56 8.98 -2.39
N GLY A 54 6.91 9.27 -1.26
CA GLY A 54 6.19 8.26 -0.49
C GLY A 54 4.98 7.72 -1.24
N VAL A 55 4.15 8.59 -1.84
CA VAL A 55 3.02 8.14 -2.68
C VAL A 55 3.53 7.36 -3.89
N PHE A 56 4.59 7.83 -4.54
CA PHE A 56 5.20 7.13 -5.66
C PHE A 56 5.67 5.72 -5.27
N PHE A 57 6.44 5.59 -4.18
CA PHE A 57 6.94 4.31 -3.70
C PHE A 57 5.82 3.37 -3.26
N LEU A 58 4.82 3.90 -2.51
CA LEU A 58 3.65 3.14 -2.12
C LEU A 58 2.90 2.58 -3.32
N THR A 59 2.78 3.35 -4.42
CA THR A 59 2.09 2.90 -5.63
C THR A 59 2.81 1.73 -6.29
N ILE A 60 4.15 1.76 -6.34
CA ILE A 60 4.96 0.64 -6.86
C ILE A 60 4.78 -0.62 -6.01
N VAL A 61 4.88 -0.47 -4.68
CA VAL A 61 4.71 -1.59 -3.74
C VAL A 61 3.29 -2.15 -3.85
N ALA A 62 2.29 -1.27 -3.97
CA ALA A 62 0.90 -1.67 -4.07
C ALA A 62 0.64 -2.51 -5.32
N GLY A 63 1.14 -2.07 -6.48
CA GLY A 63 1.01 -2.83 -7.72
C GLY A 63 1.68 -4.20 -7.64
N LYS A 64 2.86 -4.28 -7.05
CA LYS A 64 3.58 -5.56 -6.90
C LYS A 64 2.85 -6.54 -5.97
N ILE A 65 2.35 -6.06 -4.84
CA ILE A 65 1.62 -6.91 -3.88
C ILE A 65 0.24 -7.27 -4.44
N GLY A 66 -0.46 -6.33 -5.09
CA GLY A 66 -1.74 -6.59 -5.75
C GLY A 66 -1.63 -7.72 -6.76
N ASN A 67 -0.70 -7.62 -7.71
CA ASN A 67 -0.45 -8.68 -8.69
C ASN A 67 -0.16 -10.03 -8.04
N HIS A 68 0.58 -10.04 -6.93
CA HIS A 68 0.87 -11.29 -6.22
C HIS A 68 -0.37 -11.90 -5.56
N ILE A 69 -1.28 -11.07 -5.03
CA ILE A 69 -2.54 -11.53 -4.44
C ILE A 69 -3.47 -12.07 -5.54
N ASP A 70 -3.54 -11.41 -6.70
CA ASP A 70 -4.30 -11.89 -7.85
C ASP A 70 -3.80 -13.27 -8.32
N ASP A 71 -2.47 -13.44 -8.46
CA ASP A 71 -1.87 -14.74 -8.80
C ASP A 71 -2.23 -15.85 -7.78
N GLU A 72 -2.34 -15.51 -6.49
CA GLU A 72 -2.75 -16.46 -5.45
C GLU A 72 -4.23 -16.83 -5.56
N ILE A 73 -5.09 -15.86 -5.91
CA ILE A 73 -6.54 -16.08 -6.11
C ILE A 73 -6.75 -17.03 -7.29
N ASP A 74 -6.08 -16.79 -8.41
CA ASP A 74 -6.21 -17.63 -9.61
C ASP A 74 -5.80 -19.07 -9.33
N ARG A 75 -4.68 -19.29 -8.61
CA ARG A 75 -4.25 -20.63 -8.19
C ARG A 75 -5.22 -21.31 -7.23
N GLU A 76 -5.80 -20.56 -6.27
CA GLU A 76 -6.81 -21.12 -5.36
C GLU A 76 -8.05 -21.54 -6.15
N ASN A 77 -8.49 -20.74 -7.12
CA ASN A 77 -9.64 -21.04 -7.97
C ASN A 77 -9.42 -22.25 -8.90
N GLU A 78 -8.26 -22.35 -9.56
CA GLU A 78 -7.90 -23.52 -10.38
C GLU A 78 -7.93 -24.81 -9.54
N SER A 79 -7.39 -24.78 -8.33
CA SER A 79 -7.35 -25.95 -7.45
C SER A 79 -8.74 -26.41 -6.99
N LEU A 80 -9.68 -25.46 -6.79
CA LEU A 80 -11.06 -25.75 -6.42
C LEU A 80 -11.83 -26.34 -7.60
N GLY A 81 -11.70 -25.75 -8.80
CA GLY A 81 -12.35 -26.26 -10.02
C GLY A 81 -11.93 -27.70 -10.36
N HIS A 82 -10.63 -28.01 -10.23
CA HIS A 82 -10.12 -29.35 -10.51
C HIS A 82 -10.61 -30.41 -9.49
N SER A 83 -10.87 -30.00 -8.25
CA SER A 83 -11.39 -30.87 -7.19
C SER A 83 -12.88 -31.21 -7.37
N ASP A 84 -13.65 -30.31 -7.95
CA ASP A 84 -15.07 -30.52 -8.24
C ASP A 84 -15.28 -31.43 -9.47
N GLU A 85 -14.41 -31.34 -10.49
CA GLU A 85 -14.41 -32.28 -11.63
C GLU A 85 -14.12 -33.73 -11.18
N ILE A 86 -13.17 -33.94 -10.27
CA ILE A 86 -12.82 -35.29 -9.76
C ILE A 86 -13.94 -35.90 -8.91
N LYS A 87 -14.75 -35.09 -8.21
CA LYS A 87 -15.88 -35.57 -7.42
C LYS A 87 -17.15 -35.83 -8.25
N GLY A 88 -17.21 -35.30 -9.47
CA GLY A 88 -18.31 -35.49 -10.40
C GLY A 88 -18.15 -36.67 -11.38
N ALA A 89 -16.98 -37.31 -11.41
CA ALA A 89 -16.65 -38.51 -12.20
C ALA A 89 -16.74 -39.79 -11.34
#